data_AF-A0A6P8JUI6-F1
#
_entry.id   AF-A0A6P8JUI6-F1
#
_cell.length_a   1.000
_cell.length_b   1.000
_cell.length_c   1.000
_cell.angle_alpha   90.00
_cell.angle_beta   90.00
_cell.angle_gamma   90.00
#
_symmetry.space_group_name_H-M   'P 1'
#
loop_
_entity.id
_entity.type
_entity.pdbx_description
1 polymer ?
#
loop_
_entity_poly.entity_id
_entity_poly.type
_entity_poly.pdbx_seq_one_letter_code
_entity_poly.pdbx_strand_id
1 'polypeptide(L)'
;MLTVVRAAVLVILVQSINSTNSNDIFNRKYYSSSVLGLVKLLKMEQVFMENFSIYAKILQEKVDSLNIFLDALKRPNHITHNEREKFVSNPLNAFGLIRRLNQDWPKLQNYTQKPLGLVQLTAMQDIVSAAPESFDMNEKLKAMHRIETTYDLQPKDIAKGLLQRTEFNYKLSFRDCLSLAHHKFEIGEFKRSLLWFQEALKLNADGSFDNMNRLQEMELKGFATAVAKRSIYLSNQALTNETIDNMVNTQLQDAKQMDLEQLISSKLKQWINADSTTPPTDHNLGCRGLFPKKSNLVCRYNSSTNAFLQLAPLKMEEVSRDPYIVMFHEVVSDKEIEEMKGEITEMENGWTSLEDPKEIVSHVYWIRKESSFSKRINQRISDMTGFKLEEFPAIQLANFGVGGYFKPHYDYYTDRLKELDVNNTLGDRIGSIIFYAGEVSQGGQTVFPDLKVVVEPKKGNALFWFNAFDDSSPDPRTLHSVCPVIVGSRWTITKWLHYAPQLFVKPCSPRVLKE
;
A
#
# COMPACT_ATOMS: atom_id res chain seq x y z
N MET A 1 -39.33 -6.73 1.91
CA MET A 1 -38.04 -7.03 1.25
C MET A 1 -37.68 -5.85 0.36
N LEU A 2 -36.95 -4.86 0.90
CA LEU A 2 -36.28 -3.84 0.09
C LEU A 2 -34.81 -3.87 0.49
N THR A 3 -33.98 -4.47 -0.35
CA THR A 3 -32.53 -4.37 -0.28
C THR A 3 -32.14 -2.99 -0.81
N VAL A 4 -31.83 -2.08 0.10
CA VAL A 4 -31.20 -0.79 -0.22
C VAL A 4 -29.75 -1.08 -0.60
N VAL A 5 -29.48 -1.16 -1.89
CA VAL A 5 -28.11 -1.10 -2.42
C VAL A 5 -27.66 0.36 -2.30
N ARG A 6 -26.84 0.68 -1.30
CA ARG A 6 -26.13 1.96 -1.23
C ARG A 6 -25.08 1.96 -2.35
N ALA A 7 -25.39 2.56 -3.49
CA ALA A 7 -24.42 2.82 -4.54
C ALA A 7 -23.53 3.99 -4.14
N ALA A 8 -22.20 3.79 -4.15
CA ALA A 8 -21.24 4.85 -3.93
C ALA A 8 -21.10 5.69 -5.22
N VAL A 9 -21.49 6.95 -5.14
CA VAL A 9 -21.25 7.98 -6.18
C VAL A 9 -19.76 8.30 -6.22
N LEU A 10 -19.17 8.45 -7.41
CA LEU A 10 -17.80 8.92 -7.56
C LEU A 10 -17.66 10.35 -7.06
N VAL A 11 -17.26 10.47 -5.80
CA VAL A 11 -16.67 11.69 -5.29
C VAL A 11 -15.38 11.31 -4.57
N ILE A 12 -14.28 11.22 -5.34
CA ILE A 12 -12.95 11.39 -4.75
C ILE A 12 -12.86 12.86 -4.35
N LEU A 13 -13.36 13.16 -3.15
CA LEU A 13 -13.39 14.49 -2.60
C LEU A 13 -12.05 14.82 -1.97
N VAL A 14 -11.47 15.89 -2.49
CA VAL A 14 -10.44 16.70 -1.85
C VAL A 14 -11.19 17.71 -1.00
N GLN A 15 -11.15 17.58 0.33
CA GLN A 15 -11.66 18.63 1.21
C GLN A 15 -10.57 19.70 1.36
N SER A 16 -10.85 20.91 0.87
CA SER A 16 -10.07 22.10 1.26
C SER A 16 -10.45 22.48 2.70
N ILE A 17 -9.53 22.35 3.66
CA ILE A 17 -9.84 22.61 5.08
C ILE A 17 -9.08 23.85 5.57
N ASN A 18 -9.83 24.92 5.80
CA ASN A 18 -9.52 25.91 6.83
C ASN A 18 -10.03 25.36 8.18
N SER A 19 -9.19 24.69 8.97
CA SER A 19 -9.49 24.45 10.39
C SER A 19 -8.27 23.91 11.14
N THR A 20 -7.97 24.59 12.25
CA THR A 20 -6.90 24.35 13.20
C THR A 20 -7.35 23.37 14.30
N ASN A 21 -7.30 22.07 14.05
CA ASN A 21 -7.42 21.07 15.13
C ASN A 21 -6.46 19.89 14.89
N SER A 22 -5.61 19.62 15.87
CA SER A 22 -4.47 18.68 15.80
C SER A 22 -4.83 17.20 15.97
N ASN A 23 -6.11 16.83 15.96
CA ASN A 23 -6.59 15.44 16.07
C ASN A 23 -7.15 14.89 14.75
N ASP A 24 -6.92 15.58 13.64
CA ASP A 24 -7.55 15.22 12.38
C ASP A 24 -6.81 14.07 11.69
N ILE A 25 -7.42 12.88 11.65
CA ILE A 25 -6.99 11.72 10.84
C ILE A 25 -6.78 12.14 9.36
N PHE A 26 -7.46 13.22 8.94
CA PHE A 26 -7.45 13.77 7.59
C PHE A 26 -6.20 14.61 7.25
N ASN A 27 -5.46 15.12 8.24
CA ASN A 27 -4.22 15.89 8.02
C ASN A 27 -2.93 15.03 8.06
N ARG A 28 -3.06 13.71 8.22
CA ARG A 28 -1.90 12.81 8.33
C ARG A 28 -1.36 12.44 6.95
N LYS A 29 -0.03 12.47 6.80
CA LYS A 29 0.66 12.04 5.58
C LYS A 29 0.79 10.52 5.58
N TYR A 30 0.13 9.86 4.62
CA TYR A 30 0.22 8.41 4.45
C TYR A 30 1.31 8.09 3.44
N TYR A 31 2.33 7.35 3.87
CA TYR A 31 3.36 6.87 2.95
C TYR A 31 2.91 5.63 2.19
N SER A 32 2.04 4.84 2.81
CA SER A 32 1.65 3.52 2.35
C SER A 32 0.71 3.50 1.13
N SER A 33 -0.07 4.54 0.86
CA SER A 33 -1.10 4.51 -0.20
C SER A 33 -0.62 4.97 -1.58
N SER A 34 0.62 5.47 -1.72
CA SER A 34 1.24 5.80 -3.02
C SER A 34 2.67 5.29 -3.15
N VAL A 35 3.12 5.05 -4.38
CA VAL A 35 4.54 4.72 -4.63
C VAL A 35 5.43 5.92 -4.29
N LEU A 36 4.94 7.15 -4.49
CA LEU A 36 5.67 8.37 -4.15
C LEU A 36 5.99 8.44 -2.64
N GLY A 37 5.04 8.02 -1.79
CA GLY A 37 5.26 7.87 -0.36
C GLY A 37 6.32 6.81 -0.04
N LEU A 38 6.23 5.64 -0.65
CA LEU A 38 7.19 4.54 -0.43
C LEU A 38 8.63 4.89 -0.83
N VAL A 39 8.83 5.67 -1.91
CA VAL A 39 10.17 6.15 -2.31
C VAL A 39 10.82 7.00 -1.20
N LYS A 40 10.02 7.81 -0.47
CA LYS A 40 10.52 8.58 0.67
C LYS A 40 10.97 7.64 1.81
N LEU A 41 10.22 6.58 2.09
CA LEU A 41 10.56 5.59 3.12
C LEU A 41 11.84 4.83 2.78
N LEU A 42 12.01 4.42 1.52
CA LEU A 42 13.24 3.75 1.09
C LEU A 42 14.47 4.66 1.30
N LYS A 43 14.33 5.96 1.00
CA LYS A 43 15.40 6.93 1.28
C LYS A 43 15.68 7.06 2.77
N MET A 44 14.65 7.08 3.62
CA MET A 44 14.81 7.12 5.07
C MET A 44 15.54 5.88 5.60
N GLU A 45 15.18 4.69 5.12
CA GLU A 45 15.85 3.44 5.47
C GLU A 45 17.33 3.48 5.07
N GLN A 46 17.65 3.92 3.85
CA GLN A 46 19.03 4.05 3.39
C GLN A 46 19.86 4.97 4.29
N VAL A 47 19.33 6.13 4.65
CA VAL A 47 20.03 7.09 5.53
C VAL A 47 20.17 6.52 6.96
N PHE A 48 19.16 5.80 7.46
CA PHE A 48 19.25 5.11 8.74
C PHE A 48 20.36 4.06 8.72
N MET A 49 20.40 3.22 7.68
CA MET A 49 21.40 2.15 7.53
C MET A 49 22.82 2.69 7.39
N GLU A 50 23.00 3.82 6.72
CA GLU A 50 24.30 4.51 6.63
C GLU A 50 24.77 4.96 8.02
N ASN A 51 23.92 5.67 8.77
CA ASN A 51 24.24 6.12 10.12
C ASN A 51 24.48 4.94 11.08
N PHE A 52 23.67 3.88 10.98
CA PHE A 52 23.81 2.68 11.78
C PHE A 52 25.13 1.97 11.50
N SER A 53 25.54 1.88 10.24
CA SER A 53 26.82 1.28 9.84
C SER A 53 28.02 2.09 10.36
N ILE A 54 27.96 3.41 10.28
CA ILE A 54 28.99 4.30 10.84
C ILE A 54 29.05 4.14 12.36
N TYR A 55 27.89 4.11 13.03
CA TYR A 55 27.81 3.91 14.47
C TYR A 55 28.42 2.58 14.91
N ALA A 56 28.09 1.48 14.22
CA ALA A 56 28.66 0.17 14.47
C ALA A 56 30.19 0.17 14.31
N LYS A 57 30.72 0.85 13.29
CA LYS A 57 32.16 1.01 13.09
C LYS A 57 32.83 1.77 14.25
N ILE A 58 32.22 2.86 14.72
CA ILE A 58 32.73 3.64 15.86
C ILE A 58 32.78 2.76 17.13
N LEU A 59 31.76 1.93 17.36
CA LEU A 59 31.76 0.98 18.46
C LEU A 59 32.86 -0.07 18.30
N GLN A 60 33.04 -0.60 17.10
CA GLN A 60 34.09 -1.57 16.80
C GLN A 60 35.48 -0.99 17.06
N GLU A 61 35.76 0.23 16.62
CA GLU A 61 37.05 0.91 16.88
C GLU A 61 37.33 1.08 18.40
N LYS A 62 36.27 1.30 19.21
CA LYS A 62 36.38 1.32 20.67
C LYS A 62 36.75 -0.05 21.22
N VAL A 63 36.07 -1.10 20.74
CA VAL A 63 36.35 -2.50 21.12
C VAL A 63 37.79 -2.88 20.75
N ASP A 64 38.23 -2.54 19.54
CA ASP A 64 39.58 -2.81 19.05
C ASP A 64 40.63 -2.12 19.92
N SER A 65 40.41 -0.85 20.26
CA SER A 65 41.27 -0.09 21.16
C SER A 65 41.36 -0.75 22.55
N LEU A 66 40.22 -1.18 23.10
CA LEU A 66 40.19 -1.89 24.39
C LEU A 66 40.92 -3.22 24.34
N ASN A 67 40.79 -3.97 23.26
CA ASN A 67 41.50 -5.24 23.07
C ASN A 67 43.01 -5.04 23.02
N ILE A 68 43.51 -3.99 22.34
CA ILE A 68 44.94 -3.63 22.35
C ILE A 68 45.44 -3.37 23.79
N PHE A 69 44.66 -2.65 24.60
CA PHE A 69 44.99 -2.43 26.00
C PHE A 69 44.99 -3.74 26.81
N LEU A 70 44.00 -4.60 26.63
CA LEU A 70 43.92 -5.89 27.32
C LEU A 70 45.10 -6.80 26.93
N ASP A 71 45.49 -6.82 25.66
CA ASP A 71 46.63 -7.57 25.18
C ASP A 71 47.95 -7.10 25.79
N ALA A 72 48.15 -5.78 25.91
CA ALA A 72 49.32 -5.20 26.58
C ALA A 72 49.37 -5.54 28.09
N LEU A 73 48.23 -5.89 28.69
CA LEU A 73 48.10 -6.25 30.10
C LEU A 73 48.23 -7.76 30.37
N LYS A 74 48.32 -8.61 29.34
CA LYS A 74 48.45 -10.06 29.50
C LYS A 74 49.70 -10.44 30.28
N ARG A 75 49.53 -11.33 31.26
CA ARG A 75 50.59 -11.89 32.11
C ARG A 75 50.30 -13.37 32.38
N PRO A 76 51.32 -14.17 32.71
CA PRO A 76 51.12 -15.53 33.23
C PRO A 76 50.22 -15.49 34.48
N ASN A 77 49.35 -16.49 34.62
CA ASN A 77 48.57 -16.64 35.84
C ASN A 77 49.49 -17.05 37.00
N HIS A 78 49.39 -16.33 38.12
CA HIS A 78 50.08 -16.63 39.37
C HIS A 78 49.06 -17.18 40.37
N ILE A 79 48.95 -18.50 40.46
CA ILE A 79 47.86 -19.19 41.17
C ILE A 79 48.20 -19.28 42.66
N THR A 80 49.46 -19.58 42.99
CA THR A 80 49.89 -19.74 44.40
C THR A 80 50.36 -18.42 45.01
N HIS A 81 50.38 -18.35 46.36
CA HIS A 81 50.92 -17.20 47.08
C HIS A 81 52.40 -16.96 46.73
N ASN A 82 53.20 -18.02 46.73
CA ASN A 82 54.64 -17.96 46.47
C ASN A 82 54.95 -17.44 45.06
N GLU A 83 54.16 -17.82 44.05
CA GLU A 83 54.29 -17.29 42.68
C GLU A 83 54.03 -15.78 42.61
N ARG A 84 52.99 -15.29 43.31
CA ARG A 84 52.67 -13.85 43.35
C ARG A 84 53.77 -13.06 44.05
N GLU A 85 54.26 -13.55 45.18
CA GLU A 85 55.34 -12.92 45.96
C GLU A 85 56.64 -12.85 45.15
N LYS A 86 57.01 -13.94 44.47
CA LYS A 86 58.16 -13.96 43.55
C LYS A 86 58.00 -13.00 42.36
N PHE A 87 56.77 -12.83 41.84
CA PHE A 87 56.51 -11.89 40.76
C PHE A 87 56.69 -10.43 41.20
N VAL A 88 56.10 -10.04 42.34
CA VAL A 88 56.11 -8.65 42.83
C VAL A 88 57.40 -8.25 43.54
N SER A 89 58.22 -9.19 44.01
CA SER A 89 59.54 -8.90 44.56
C SER A 89 60.55 -8.40 43.50
N ASN A 90 60.25 -8.57 42.20
CA ASN A 90 61.01 -7.93 41.14
C ASN A 90 60.62 -6.43 41.02
N PRO A 91 61.56 -5.49 41.19
CA PRO A 91 61.26 -4.06 41.18
C PRO A 91 60.65 -3.56 39.86
N LEU A 92 60.97 -4.18 38.71
CA LEU A 92 60.38 -3.84 37.41
C LEU A 92 58.89 -4.19 37.35
N ASN A 93 58.52 -5.34 37.94
CA ASN A 93 57.13 -5.77 38.02
C ASN A 93 56.35 -4.95 39.05
N ALA A 94 56.94 -4.68 40.23
CA ALA A 94 56.33 -3.86 41.28
C ALA A 94 56.02 -2.44 40.80
N PHE A 95 57.01 -1.75 40.21
CA PHE A 95 56.84 -0.40 39.67
C PHE A 95 55.76 -0.38 38.58
N GLY A 96 55.86 -1.31 37.62
CA GLY A 96 54.88 -1.41 36.53
C GLY A 96 53.46 -1.66 37.04
N LEU A 97 53.28 -2.50 38.06
CA LEU A 97 51.98 -2.78 38.67
C LEU A 97 51.37 -1.55 39.33
N ILE A 98 52.12 -0.88 40.22
CA ILE A 98 51.66 0.31 40.93
C ILE A 98 51.32 1.43 39.94
N ARG A 99 52.21 1.71 38.98
CA ARG A 99 51.99 2.77 37.96
C ARG A 99 50.71 2.52 37.17
N ARG A 100 50.47 1.28 36.70
CA ARG A 100 49.26 0.94 35.93
C ARG A 100 47.98 1.12 36.75
N LEU A 101 47.95 0.59 37.98
CA LEU A 101 46.80 0.71 38.87
C LEU A 101 46.49 2.18 39.22
N ASN A 102 47.53 2.98 39.42
CA ASN A 102 47.37 4.39 39.78
C ASN A 102 47.02 5.30 38.58
N GLN A 103 47.67 5.09 37.43
CA GLN A 103 47.62 6.05 36.31
C GLN A 103 46.82 5.57 35.10
N ASP A 104 46.85 4.27 34.78
CA ASP A 104 46.24 3.76 33.55
C ASP A 104 44.79 3.31 33.78
N TRP A 105 44.54 2.60 34.88
CA TRP A 105 43.22 2.03 35.16
C TRP A 105 42.11 3.09 35.27
N PRO A 106 42.29 4.23 35.98
CA PRO A 106 41.29 5.30 35.98
C PRO A 106 41.02 5.88 34.59
N LYS A 107 42.06 6.02 33.75
CA LYS A 107 41.92 6.51 32.37
C LYS A 107 41.17 5.51 31.49
N LEU A 108 41.48 4.23 31.63
CA LEU A 108 40.80 3.15 30.92
C LEU A 108 39.32 3.12 31.32
N GLN A 109 39.02 3.22 32.62
CA GLN A 109 37.64 3.28 33.11
C GLN A 109 36.88 4.49 32.57
N ASN A 110 37.52 5.66 32.49
CA ASN A 110 36.89 6.83 31.89
C ASN A 110 36.64 6.64 30.37
N TYR A 111 37.61 6.02 29.68
CA TYR A 111 37.47 5.71 28.25
C TYR A 111 36.33 4.71 27.98
N THR A 112 36.14 3.69 28.82
CA THR A 112 35.03 2.72 28.68
C THR A 112 33.67 3.40 28.86
N GLN A 113 33.54 4.36 29.78
CA GLN A 113 32.28 5.06 30.05
C GLN A 113 31.93 6.16 29.04
N LYS A 114 32.90 6.63 28.25
CA LYS A 114 32.67 7.73 27.28
C LYS A 114 31.62 7.33 26.22
N PRO A 115 30.51 8.09 26.07
CA PRO A 115 29.55 7.86 25.00
C PRO A 115 30.18 8.18 23.65
N LEU A 116 29.92 7.34 22.64
CA LEU A 116 30.42 7.52 21.28
C LEU A 116 29.27 7.57 20.28
N GLY A 117 29.55 8.13 19.09
CA GLY A 117 28.61 8.10 17.96
C GLY A 117 27.30 8.86 18.22
N LEU A 118 27.31 9.86 19.11
CA LEU A 118 26.12 10.64 19.46
C LEU A 118 25.48 11.29 18.23
N VAL A 119 26.28 11.74 17.26
CA VAL A 119 25.78 12.32 16.00
C VAL A 119 24.92 11.30 15.24
N GLN A 120 25.41 10.07 15.09
CA GLN A 120 24.69 8.99 14.42
C GLN A 120 23.46 8.57 15.20
N LEU A 121 23.55 8.48 16.54
CA LEU A 121 22.41 8.17 17.39
C LEU A 121 21.30 9.22 17.28
N THR A 122 21.64 10.51 17.31
CA THR A 122 20.68 11.60 17.09
C THR A 122 20.06 11.53 15.70
N ALA A 123 20.87 11.36 14.65
CA ALA A 123 20.35 11.24 13.29
C ALA A 123 19.40 10.04 13.12
N MET A 124 19.74 8.89 13.70
CA MET A 124 18.86 7.71 13.69
C MET A 124 17.57 7.95 14.49
N GLN A 125 17.65 8.64 15.63
CA GLN A 125 16.49 9.01 16.44
C GLN A 125 15.54 9.93 15.67
N ASP A 126 16.08 10.94 14.98
CA ASP A 126 15.29 11.86 14.16
C ASP A 126 14.56 11.12 13.02
N ILE A 127 15.21 10.13 12.41
CA ILE A 127 14.59 9.29 11.37
C ILE A 127 13.47 8.41 11.97
N VAL A 128 13.71 7.79 13.12
CA VAL A 128 12.70 6.97 13.81
C VAL A 128 11.50 7.82 14.21
N SER A 129 11.71 9.06 14.66
CA SER A 129 10.65 10.01 14.99
C SER A 129 9.82 10.45 13.78
N ALA A 130 10.33 10.31 12.56
CA ALA A 130 9.62 10.59 11.32
C ALA A 130 9.11 9.33 10.59
N ALA A 131 9.40 8.13 11.12
CA ALA A 131 9.09 6.85 10.49
C ALA A 131 7.58 6.57 10.42
N PRO A 132 7.13 5.62 9.57
CA PRO A 132 5.73 5.23 9.50
C PRO A 132 5.19 4.74 10.84
N GLU A 133 3.95 5.11 11.15
CA GLU A 133 3.27 4.67 12.37
C GLU A 133 2.36 3.45 12.11
N SER A 134 1.61 3.04 13.14
CA SER A 134 0.70 1.89 13.10
C SER A 134 -0.37 1.98 12.01
N PHE A 135 -0.82 3.19 11.65
CA PHE A 135 -1.82 3.36 10.59
C PHE A 135 -1.27 3.00 9.20
N ASP A 136 -0.02 3.36 8.88
CA ASP A 136 0.62 3.00 7.60
C ASP A 136 0.80 1.48 7.52
N MET A 137 1.21 0.86 8.63
CA MET A 137 1.32 -0.59 8.73
C MET A 137 -0.04 -1.27 8.54
N ASN A 138 -1.09 -0.77 9.18
CA ASN A 138 -2.44 -1.31 9.02
C ASN A 138 -2.96 -1.19 7.59
N GLU A 139 -2.73 -0.06 6.92
CA GLU A 139 -3.09 0.11 5.51
C GLU A 139 -2.30 -0.84 4.59
N LYS A 140 -1.03 -1.14 4.90
CA LYS A 140 -0.26 -2.17 4.19
C LYS A 140 -0.78 -3.57 4.41
N LEU A 141 -1.16 -3.92 5.62
CA LEU A 141 -1.78 -5.22 5.92
C LEU A 141 -3.11 -5.40 5.15
N LYS A 142 -3.95 -4.35 5.12
CA LYS A 142 -5.18 -4.34 4.30
C LYS A 142 -4.88 -4.44 2.81
N ALA A 143 -3.87 -3.72 2.31
CA ALA A 143 -3.45 -3.76 0.92
C ALA A 143 -3.00 -5.16 0.49
N MET A 144 -2.16 -5.81 1.30
CA MET A 144 -1.74 -7.20 1.08
C MET A 144 -2.92 -8.16 1.15
N HIS A 145 -3.85 -7.95 2.10
CA HIS A 145 -5.08 -8.72 2.14
C HIS A 145 -5.90 -8.59 0.85
N ARG A 146 -6.11 -7.37 0.34
CA ARG A 146 -6.85 -7.13 -0.89
C ARG A 146 -6.19 -7.77 -2.10
N ILE A 147 -4.87 -7.68 -2.24
CA ILE A 147 -4.12 -8.34 -3.31
C ILE A 147 -4.36 -9.86 -3.24
N GLU A 148 -4.16 -10.44 -2.06
CA GLU A 148 -4.30 -11.89 -1.86
C GLU A 148 -5.72 -12.39 -2.21
N THR A 149 -6.78 -11.72 -1.71
CA THR A 149 -8.16 -12.17 -1.90
C THR A 149 -8.69 -11.85 -3.30
N THR A 150 -8.33 -10.70 -3.87
CA THR A 150 -8.82 -10.29 -5.19
C THR A 150 -8.27 -11.19 -6.28
N TYR A 151 -6.98 -11.51 -6.25
CA TYR A 151 -6.31 -12.33 -7.26
C TYR A 151 -6.22 -13.81 -6.91
N ASP A 152 -6.77 -14.22 -5.77
CA ASP A 152 -6.74 -15.60 -5.26
C ASP A 152 -5.33 -16.19 -5.11
N LEU A 153 -4.40 -15.34 -4.68
CA LEU A 153 -3.01 -15.74 -4.49
C LEU A 153 -2.87 -16.58 -3.23
N GLN A 154 -1.98 -17.57 -3.28
CA GLN A 154 -1.70 -18.45 -2.15
C GLN A 154 -0.61 -17.84 -1.26
N PRO A 155 -0.76 -17.86 0.08
CA PRO A 155 0.27 -17.39 1.02
C PRO A 155 1.67 -17.95 0.75
N LYS A 156 1.76 -19.25 0.44
CA LYS A 156 3.03 -19.92 0.12
C LYS A 156 3.76 -19.34 -1.11
N ASP A 157 3.01 -18.85 -2.09
CA ASP A 157 3.56 -18.33 -3.34
C ASP A 157 4.03 -16.89 -3.10
N ILE A 158 3.18 -16.07 -2.45
CA ILE A 158 3.52 -14.70 -2.06
C ILE A 158 4.75 -14.68 -1.14
N ALA A 159 4.80 -15.55 -0.13
CA ALA A 159 5.94 -15.65 0.79
C ALA A 159 7.27 -15.93 0.08
N LYS A 160 7.23 -16.69 -1.02
CA LYS A 160 8.40 -17.04 -1.83
C LYS A 160 8.72 -16.02 -2.92
N GLY A 161 7.95 -14.93 -3.03
CA GLY A 161 8.14 -13.92 -4.07
C GLY A 161 7.46 -14.26 -5.40
N LEU A 162 6.58 -15.26 -5.45
CA LEU A 162 5.80 -15.60 -6.64
C LEU A 162 4.46 -14.85 -6.61
N LEU A 163 4.32 -13.84 -7.46
CA LEU A 163 3.07 -13.10 -7.65
C LEU A 163 2.50 -13.41 -9.03
N GLN A 164 1.30 -13.99 -9.06
CA GLN A 164 0.67 -14.53 -10.26
C GLN A 164 1.60 -15.52 -11.00
N ARG A 165 2.18 -15.13 -12.13
CA ARG A 165 3.08 -15.96 -12.94
C ARG A 165 4.52 -15.43 -12.97
N THR A 166 4.84 -14.43 -12.16
CA THR A 166 6.16 -13.79 -12.14
C THR A 166 6.82 -14.04 -10.78
N GLU A 167 8.02 -14.60 -10.83
CA GLU A 167 8.86 -14.80 -9.66
C GLU A 167 9.78 -13.58 -9.47
N PHE A 168 9.76 -13.02 -8.27
CA PHE A 168 10.58 -11.88 -7.88
C PHE A 168 11.71 -12.34 -6.96
N ASN A 169 12.86 -11.66 -7.03
CA ASN A 169 14.03 -11.96 -6.19
C ASN A 169 13.90 -11.39 -4.77
N TYR A 170 12.71 -11.47 -4.18
CA TYR A 170 12.40 -10.97 -2.84
C TYR A 170 11.46 -11.96 -2.17
N LYS A 171 11.80 -12.36 -0.94
CA LYS A 171 11.02 -13.29 -0.13
C LYS A 171 10.60 -12.60 1.15
N LEU A 172 9.41 -12.95 1.64
CA LEU A 172 8.96 -12.48 2.93
C LEU A 172 9.72 -13.21 4.04
N SER A 173 10.05 -12.50 5.11
CA SER A 173 10.66 -13.06 6.30
C SER A 173 9.63 -13.77 7.18
N PHE A 174 10.10 -14.52 8.19
CA PHE A 174 9.25 -15.04 9.27
C PHE A 174 8.31 -13.97 9.83
N ARG A 175 8.84 -12.77 10.12
CA ARG A 175 8.13 -11.66 10.76
C ARG A 175 7.06 -11.06 9.86
N ASP A 176 7.34 -10.96 8.56
CA ASP A 176 6.37 -10.49 7.57
C ASP A 176 5.18 -11.47 7.48
N CYS A 177 5.47 -12.77 7.35
CA CYS A 177 4.45 -13.83 7.32
C CYS A 177 3.64 -13.89 8.61
N LEU A 178 4.29 -13.74 9.77
CA LEU A 178 3.63 -13.72 11.08
C LEU A 178 2.71 -12.51 11.23
N SER A 179 3.15 -11.33 10.78
CA SER A 179 2.35 -10.10 10.79
C SER A 179 1.10 -10.24 9.91
N LEU A 180 1.24 -10.85 8.72
CA LEU A 180 0.10 -11.16 7.86
C LEU A 180 -0.83 -12.18 8.52
N ALA A 181 -0.29 -13.25 9.14
CA ALA A 181 -1.08 -14.25 9.86
C ALA A 181 -1.92 -13.62 10.98
N HIS A 182 -1.29 -12.76 11.80
CA HIS A 182 -1.96 -12.07 12.89
C HIS A 182 -3.03 -11.12 12.34
N HIS A 183 -2.76 -10.33 11.31
CA HIS A 183 -3.77 -9.48 10.68
C HIS A 183 -4.98 -10.28 10.18
N LYS A 184 -4.77 -11.43 9.51
CA LYS A 184 -5.88 -12.29 9.06
C LYS A 184 -6.72 -12.80 10.23
N PHE A 185 -6.08 -13.11 11.36
CA PHE A 185 -6.79 -13.51 12.57
C PHE A 185 -7.69 -12.40 13.10
N GLU A 186 -7.18 -11.17 13.19
CA GLU A 186 -7.94 -10.01 13.71
C GLU A 186 -9.19 -9.72 12.87
N ILE A 187 -9.12 -9.90 11.55
CA ILE A 187 -10.27 -9.70 10.65
C ILE A 187 -11.18 -10.94 10.51
N GLY A 188 -10.92 -12.02 11.27
CA GLY A 188 -11.74 -13.24 11.28
C GLY A 188 -11.46 -14.26 10.17
N GLU A 189 -10.40 -14.07 9.39
CA GLU A 189 -9.99 -14.94 8.27
C GLU A 189 -9.09 -16.09 8.77
N PHE A 190 -9.62 -16.97 9.64
CA PHE A 190 -8.82 -18.00 10.33
C PHE A 190 -8.14 -18.99 9.40
N LYS A 191 -8.78 -19.34 8.27
CA LYS A 191 -8.17 -20.23 7.27
C LYS A 191 -6.91 -19.61 6.65
N ARG A 192 -6.97 -18.34 6.23
CA ARG A 192 -5.80 -17.64 5.67
C ARG A 192 -4.76 -17.34 6.74
N SER A 193 -5.20 -17.01 7.96
CA SER A 193 -4.32 -16.83 9.12
C SER A 193 -3.48 -18.09 9.37
N LEU A 194 -4.10 -19.27 9.38
CA LEU A 194 -3.40 -20.54 9.55
C LEU A 194 -2.39 -20.80 8.44
N LEU A 195 -2.75 -20.53 7.18
CA LEU A 195 -1.84 -20.72 6.04
C LEU A 195 -0.61 -19.80 6.14
N TRP A 196 -0.81 -18.51 6.43
CA TRP A 196 0.30 -17.57 6.64
C TRP A 196 1.17 -17.96 7.83
N PHE A 197 0.56 -18.42 8.92
CA PHE A 197 1.29 -18.87 10.10
C PHE A 197 2.16 -20.11 9.78
N GLN A 198 1.62 -21.07 9.03
CA GLN A 198 2.39 -22.24 8.59
C GLN A 198 3.58 -21.86 7.70
N GLU A 199 3.43 -20.88 6.81
CA GLU A 199 4.56 -20.39 6.01
C GLU A 199 5.60 -19.66 6.86
N ALA A 200 5.18 -18.90 7.89
CA ALA A 200 6.11 -18.32 8.86
C ALA A 200 6.95 -19.43 9.53
N LEU A 201 6.31 -20.46 10.09
CA LEU A 201 7.03 -21.55 10.78
C LEU A 201 8.04 -22.28 9.89
N LYS A 202 7.73 -22.46 8.59
CA LYS A 202 8.67 -23.06 7.63
C LYS A 202 9.94 -22.23 7.46
N LEU A 203 9.80 -20.90 7.38
CA LEU A 203 10.95 -20.00 7.25
C LEU A 203 11.80 -19.94 8.52
N ASN A 204 11.22 -20.20 9.70
CA ASN A 204 11.95 -20.25 10.96
C ASN A 204 12.86 -21.48 11.06
N ALA A 205 12.46 -22.60 10.46
CA ALA A 205 13.22 -23.85 10.50
C ALA A 205 14.57 -23.78 9.75
N ASP A 206 14.75 -22.79 8.87
CA ASP A 206 15.98 -22.61 8.07
C ASP A 206 17.14 -21.95 8.85
N GLY A 207 16.96 -21.64 10.14
CA GLY A 207 18.06 -21.41 11.10
C GLY A 207 18.94 -20.17 10.89
N SER A 208 18.57 -19.24 10.01
CA SER A 208 19.37 -18.04 9.75
C SER A 208 19.02 -16.90 10.73
N PHE A 209 19.99 -16.52 11.57
CA PHE A 209 20.10 -15.30 12.43
C PHE A 209 19.65 -15.39 13.91
N ASP A 210 20.55 -15.93 14.73
CA ASP A 210 20.43 -16.16 16.18
C ASP A 210 20.31 -14.88 17.06
N ASN A 211 20.69 -13.70 16.54
CA ASN A 211 20.59 -12.43 17.29
C ASN A 211 19.22 -11.72 17.14
N MET A 212 18.35 -12.19 16.22
CA MET A 212 16.99 -11.65 16.06
C MET A 212 15.91 -12.42 16.83
N ASN A 213 16.29 -13.51 17.51
CA ASN A 213 15.34 -14.41 18.22
C ASN A 213 14.44 -13.66 19.20
N ARG A 214 14.97 -12.68 19.95
CA ARG A 214 14.17 -11.96 20.97
C ARG A 214 13.01 -11.15 20.36
N LEU A 215 13.22 -10.51 19.20
CA LEU A 215 12.14 -9.75 18.54
C LEU A 215 11.08 -10.70 17.95
N GLN A 216 11.52 -11.84 17.40
CA GLN A 216 10.62 -12.86 16.88
C GLN A 216 9.77 -13.49 17.99
N GLU A 217 10.37 -13.79 19.14
CA GLU A 217 9.68 -14.28 20.34
C GLU A 217 8.61 -13.29 20.81
N MET A 218 8.90 -11.98 20.81
CA MET A 218 7.93 -10.95 21.19
C MET A 218 6.73 -10.91 20.25
N GLU A 219 6.94 -10.98 18.93
CA GLU A 219 5.84 -10.98 17.96
C GLU A 219 5.00 -12.25 18.04
N LEU A 220 5.65 -13.41 18.19
CA LEU A 220 4.95 -14.69 18.35
C LEU A 220 4.12 -14.70 19.63
N LYS A 221 4.67 -14.21 20.74
CA LYS A 221 3.95 -14.07 22.01
C LYS A 221 2.79 -13.08 21.87
N GLY A 222 2.95 -11.99 21.11
CA GLY A 222 1.87 -11.06 20.77
C GLY A 222 0.71 -11.74 20.04
N PHE A 223 1.01 -12.54 19.01
CA PHE A 223 -0.03 -13.26 18.28
C PHE A 223 -0.70 -14.35 19.15
N ALA A 224 0.09 -15.12 19.90
CA ALA A 224 -0.43 -16.12 20.84
C ALA A 224 -1.33 -15.48 21.90
N THR A 225 -0.98 -14.28 22.37
CA THR A 225 -1.80 -13.49 23.31
C THR A 225 -3.15 -13.14 22.69
N ALA A 226 -3.18 -12.63 21.46
CA ALA A 226 -4.44 -12.30 20.76
C ALA A 226 -5.34 -13.54 20.57
N VAL A 227 -4.75 -14.68 20.18
CA VAL A 227 -5.42 -15.98 20.07
C VAL A 227 -5.97 -16.44 21.43
N ALA A 228 -5.16 -16.38 22.49
CA ALA A 228 -5.57 -16.78 23.84
C ALA A 228 -6.73 -15.91 24.35
N LYS A 229 -6.63 -14.59 24.21
CA LYS A 229 -7.69 -13.63 24.58
C LYS A 229 -9.00 -14.00 23.91
N ARG A 230 -9.00 -14.22 22.59
CA ARG A 230 -10.19 -14.66 21.85
C ARG A 230 -10.72 -15.99 22.35
N SER A 231 -9.87 -16.99 22.58
CA SER A 231 -10.30 -18.30 23.07
C SER A 231 -10.98 -18.21 24.43
N ILE A 232 -10.46 -17.39 25.35
CA ILE A 232 -11.04 -17.19 26.68
C ILE A 232 -12.37 -16.44 26.55
N TYR A 233 -12.40 -15.36 25.76
CA TYR A 233 -13.63 -14.60 25.50
C TYR A 233 -14.75 -15.47 24.92
N LEU A 234 -14.44 -16.35 23.96
CA LEU A 234 -15.41 -17.29 23.39
C LEU A 234 -15.89 -18.35 24.40
N SER A 235 -15.06 -18.71 25.37
CA SER A 235 -15.43 -19.66 26.43
C SER A 235 -16.30 -19.04 27.52
N ASN A 236 -16.11 -17.76 27.81
CA ASN A 236 -16.91 -17.02 28.79
C ASN A 236 -16.98 -15.52 28.44
N GLN A 237 -18.11 -15.11 27.86
CA GLN A 237 -18.35 -13.73 27.42
C GLN A 237 -18.62 -12.75 28.57
N ALA A 238 -18.79 -13.24 29.82
CA ALA A 238 -19.05 -12.41 30.99
C ALA A 238 -17.78 -11.87 31.67
N LEU A 239 -16.60 -12.30 31.23
CA LEU A 239 -15.32 -11.85 31.79
C LEU A 239 -14.98 -10.42 31.34
N THR A 240 -14.39 -9.64 32.24
CA THR A 240 -13.85 -8.32 31.91
C THR A 240 -12.52 -8.46 31.16
N ASN A 241 -12.18 -7.47 30.31
CA ASN A 241 -10.92 -7.45 29.58
C ASN A 241 -9.69 -7.57 30.50
N GLU A 242 -9.71 -6.94 31.67
CA GLU A 242 -8.63 -7.03 32.66
C GLU A 242 -8.46 -8.46 33.21
N THR A 243 -9.58 -9.16 33.46
CA THR A 243 -9.55 -10.55 33.92
C THR A 243 -8.98 -11.47 32.83
N ILE A 244 -9.40 -11.26 31.58
CA ILE A 244 -8.88 -12.00 30.43
C ILE A 244 -7.37 -11.75 30.30
N ASP A 245 -6.92 -10.51 30.40
CA ASP A 245 -5.52 -10.14 30.27
C ASP A 245 -4.65 -10.79 31.35
N ASN A 246 -5.12 -10.80 32.60
CA ASN A 246 -4.43 -11.47 33.71
C ASN A 246 -4.35 -13.00 33.50
N MET A 247 -5.44 -13.62 33.05
CA MET A 247 -5.47 -15.06 32.73
C MET A 247 -4.51 -15.41 31.60
N VAL A 248 -4.48 -14.64 30.51
CA VAL A 248 -3.58 -14.86 29.38
C VAL A 248 -2.12 -14.64 29.79
N ASN A 249 -1.83 -13.58 30.54
CA ASN A 249 -0.48 -13.31 31.02
C ASN A 249 0.04 -14.47 31.89
N THR A 250 -0.81 -15.01 32.75
CA THR A 250 -0.47 -16.18 33.59
C THR A 250 -0.24 -17.43 32.74
N GLN A 251 -1.09 -17.67 31.74
CA GLN A 251 -0.98 -18.81 30.83
C GLN A 251 0.29 -18.77 29.97
N LEU A 252 0.74 -17.58 29.55
CA LEU A 252 1.84 -17.40 28.59
C LEU A 252 3.14 -16.91 29.24
N GLN A 253 3.22 -16.81 30.58
CA GLN A 253 4.38 -16.25 31.28
C GLN A 253 5.68 -17.03 30.95
N ASP A 254 5.64 -18.35 31.13
CA ASP A 254 6.77 -19.27 30.96
C ASP A 254 6.63 -20.20 29.73
N ALA A 255 5.70 -19.87 28.83
CA ALA A 255 5.43 -20.67 27.64
C ALA A 255 6.63 -20.65 26.69
N LYS A 256 7.09 -21.85 26.28
CA LYS A 256 8.15 -21.98 25.29
C LYS A 256 7.59 -21.72 23.90
N GLN A 257 8.47 -21.43 22.95
CA GLN A 257 8.09 -21.16 21.56
C GLN A 257 7.17 -22.25 20.98
N MET A 258 7.50 -23.53 21.16
CA MET A 258 6.67 -24.66 20.71
C MET A 258 5.25 -24.64 21.29
N ASP A 259 5.09 -24.25 22.56
CA ASP A 259 3.78 -24.16 23.22
C ASP A 259 2.93 -23.05 22.58
N LEU A 260 3.54 -21.91 22.26
CA LEU A 260 2.89 -20.80 21.57
C LEU A 260 2.45 -21.20 20.16
N GLU A 261 3.33 -21.86 19.41
CA GLU A 261 3.03 -22.33 18.05
C GLU A 261 1.90 -23.36 18.01
N GLN A 262 1.89 -24.28 18.97
CA GLN A 262 0.83 -25.27 19.10
C GLN A 262 -0.50 -24.63 19.51
N LEU A 263 -0.48 -23.65 20.43
CA LEU A 263 -1.67 -22.89 20.83
C LEU A 263 -2.30 -22.18 19.62
N ILE A 264 -1.50 -21.43 18.86
CA ILE A 264 -1.97 -20.71 17.66
C ILE A 264 -2.54 -21.70 16.63
N SER A 265 -1.77 -22.72 16.28
CA SER A 265 -2.17 -23.68 15.24
C SER A 265 -3.44 -24.46 15.62
N SER A 266 -3.56 -24.89 16.87
CA SER A 266 -4.72 -25.67 17.33
C SER A 266 -5.99 -24.83 17.34
N LYS A 267 -5.93 -23.59 17.85
CA LYS A 267 -7.08 -22.69 17.91
C LYS A 267 -7.52 -22.20 16.53
N LEU A 268 -6.58 -21.82 15.67
CA LEU A 268 -6.92 -21.46 14.29
C LEU A 268 -7.60 -22.63 13.57
N LYS A 269 -7.11 -23.86 13.68
CA LYS A 269 -7.77 -25.05 13.12
C LYS A 269 -9.18 -25.26 13.68
N GLN A 270 -9.37 -25.05 14.99
CA GLN A 270 -10.66 -25.18 15.64
C GLN A 270 -11.70 -24.16 15.12
N TRP A 271 -11.25 -22.95 14.73
CA TRP A 271 -12.15 -21.88 14.26
C TRP A 271 -12.38 -21.85 12.75
N ILE A 272 -11.75 -22.75 11.98
CA ILE A 272 -12.04 -22.88 10.55
C ILE A 272 -13.39 -23.60 10.38
N ASN A 273 -14.40 -22.86 9.95
CA ASN A 273 -15.66 -23.44 9.48
C ASN A 273 -15.46 -23.99 8.06
N ALA A 274 -15.73 -25.27 7.85
CA ALA A 274 -15.54 -25.93 6.54
C ALA A 274 -16.46 -25.36 5.43
N ASP A 275 -17.60 -24.78 5.80
CA ASP A 275 -18.66 -24.36 4.86
C ASP A 275 -18.62 -22.87 4.45
N SER A 276 -17.69 -22.06 4.95
CA SER A 276 -17.65 -20.62 4.66
C SER A 276 -16.69 -20.25 3.53
N THR A 277 -16.92 -20.74 2.31
CA THR A 277 -16.26 -20.17 1.12
C THR A 277 -17.22 -19.20 0.44
N THR A 278 -16.96 -17.90 0.57
CA THR A 278 -17.67 -16.89 -0.21
C THR A 278 -17.27 -17.03 -1.69
N PRO A 279 -18.22 -17.16 -2.62
CA PRO A 279 -17.89 -17.20 -4.04
C PRO A 279 -17.26 -15.87 -4.47
N PRO A 280 -16.35 -15.87 -5.46
CA PRO A 280 -15.75 -14.64 -5.95
C PRO A 280 -16.80 -13.73 -6.57
N THR A 281 -16.71 -12.43 -6.32
CA THR A 281 -17.55 -11.42 -6.98
C THR A 281 -17.14 -11.27 -8.45
N ASP A 282 -18.02 -10.69 -9.28
CA ASP A 282 -17.68 -10.36 -10.67
C ASP A 282 -16.47 -9.43 -10.76
N HIS A 283 -16.30 -8.51 -9.81
CA HIS A 283 -15.07 -7.72 -9.69
C HIS A 283 -13.83 -8.62 -9.53
N ASN A 284 -13.87 -9.62 -8.64
CA ASN A 284 -12.76 -10.56 -8.47
C ASN A 284 -12.52 -11.39 -9.73
N LEU A 285 -13.57 -11.89 -10.38
CA LEU A 285 -13.45 -12.64 -11.64
C LEU A 285 -12.79 -11.79 -12.74
N GLY A 286 -13.17 -10.53 -12.86
CA GLY A 286 -12.56 -9.58 -13.79
C GLY A 286 -11.08 -9.35 -13.49
N CYS A 287 -10.71 -9.06 -12.23
CA CYS A 287 -9.32 -8.86 -11.83
C CYS A 287 -8.46 -10.13 -12.03
N ARG A 288 -9.06 -11.32 -11.92
CA ARG A 288 -8.39 -12.60 -12.18
C ARG A 288 -8.27 -12.93 -13.68
N GLY A 289 -8.82 -12.10 -14.56
CA GLY A 289 -8.82 -12.35 -16.01
C GLY A 289 -9.72 -13.50 -16.43
N LEU A 290 -10.78 -13.79 -15.66
CA LEU A 290 -11.70 -14.92 -15.89
C LEU A 290 -12.95 -14.54 -16.70
N PHE A 291 -13.08 -13.28 -17.12
CA PHE A 291 -14.16 -12.87 -18.01
C PHE A 291 -13.98 -13.43 -19.43
N PRO A 292 -15.09 -13.74 -20.12
CA PRO A 292 -15.03 -14.19 -21.51
C PRO A 292 -14.46 -13.08 -22.40
N LYS A 293 -13.60 -13.45 -23.34
CA LYS A 293 -13.09 -12.51 -24.35
C LYS A 293 -14.22 -12.12 -25.31
N LYS A 294 -14.46 -10.83 -25.48
CA LYS A 294 -15.35 -10.32 -26.53
C LYS A 294 -14.66 -10.49 -27.89
N SER A 295 -15.36 -11.05 -28.86
CA SER A 295 -14.88 -11.24 -30.24
C SER A 295 -15.52 -10.23 -31.19
N ASN A 296 -14.99 -10.14 -32.41
CA ASN A 296 -15.51 -9.28 -33.49
C ASN A 296 -15.44 -7.76 -33.21
N LEU A 297 -14.57 -7.34 -32.30
CA LEU A 297 -14.23 -5.94 -32.07
C LEU A 297 -13.17 -5.47 -33.08
N VAL A 298 -13.08 -4.17 -33.31
CA VAL A 298 -12.27 -3.59 -34.40
C VAL A 298 -11.27 -2.58 -33.86
N CYS A 299 -10.03 -2.68 -34.32
CA CYS A 299 -9.02 -1.62 -34.19
C CYS A 299 -8.98 -0.81 -35.49
N ARG A 300 -8.92 0.52 -35.39
CA ARG A 300 -8.89 1.44 -36.53
C ARG A 300 -8.07 2.69 -36.23
N TYR A 301 -7.63 3.36 -37.29
CA TYR A 301 -7.20 4.75 -37.19
C TYR A 301 -8.44 5.64 -37.29
N ASN A 302 -8.78 6.34 -36.20
CA ASN A 302 -9.88 7.29 -36.18
C ASN A 302 -9.42 8.63 -36.76
N SER A 303 -9.99 8.98 -37.91
CA SER A 303 -9.75 10.25 -38.61
C SER A 303 -11.01 11.10 -38.78
N SER A 304 -12.12 10.74 -38.12
CA SER A 304 -13.45 11.31 -38.39
C SER A 304 -14.07 12.10 -37.23
N THR A 305 -13.62 11.90 -35.98
CA THR A 305 -14.26 12.57 -34.84
C THR A 305 -14.08 14.09 -34.85
N ASN A 306 -12.92 14.58 -35.29
CA ASN A 306 -12.62 16.01 -35.43
C ASN A 306 -11.86 16.22 -36.74
N ALA A 307 -12.06 17.36 -37.40
CA ALA A 307 -11.38 17.71 -38.65
C ALA A 307 -9.86 17.63 -38.55
N PHE A 308 -9.28 17.96 -37.39
CA PHE A 308 -7.85 17.83 -37.12
C PHE A 308 -7.34 16.39 -37.32
N LEU A 309 -8.16 15.37 -37.02
CA LEU A 309 -7.76 13.96 -37.10
C LEU A 309 -7.61 13.44 -38.54
N GLN A 310 -8.02 14.21 -39.55
CA GLN A 310 -7.69 13.90 -40.94
C GLN A 310 -6.18 14.01 -41.20
N LEU A 311 -5.49 14.87 -40.45
CA LEU A 311 -4.04 15.07 -40.53
C LEU A 311 -3.29 14.21 -39.51
N ALA A 312 -3.90 13.95 -38.36
CA ALA A 312 -3.31 13.15 -37.28
C ALA A 312 -4.27 12.07 -36.76
N PRO A 313 -4.51 10.98 -37.52
CA PRO A 313 -5.41 9.91 -37.10
C PRO A 313 -4.95 9.23 -35.81
N LEU A 314 -5.91 8.88 -34.94
CA LEU A 314 -5.62 8.24 -33.65
C LEU A 314 -5.80 6.72 -33.72
N LYS A 315 -4.86 5.97 -33.15
CA LYS A 315 -5.00 4.51 -32.96
C LYS A 315 -6.12 4.26 -31.95
N MET A 316 -7.20 3.62 -32.38
CA MET A 316 -8.39 3.38 -31.57
C MET A 316 -8.81 1.91 -31.62
N GLU A 317 -9.09 1.33 -30.46
CA GLU A 317 -9.55 -0.05 -30.25
C GLU A 317 -10.96 -0.04 -29.63
N GLU A 318 -11.90 -0.77 -30.23
CA GLU A 318 -13.19 -1.05 -29.60
C GLU A 318 -13.02 -2.05 -28.45
N VAL A 319 -13.45 -1.67 -27.26
CA VAL A 319 -13.49 -2.55 -26.08
C VAL A 319 -14.90 -3.09 -25.85
N SER A 320 -15.91 -2.27 -26.15
CA SER A 320 -17.33 -2.64 -26.11
C SER A 320 -18.13 -1.75 -27.07
N ARG A 321 -19.17 -2.31 -27.70
CA ARG A 321 -20.07 -1.57 -28.60
C ARG A 321 -21.31 -1.02 -27.91
N ASP A 322 -21.80 -1.75 -26.90
CA ASP A 322 -22.96 -1.36 -26.10
C ASP A 322 -22.79 -1.90 -24.67
N PRO A 323 -22.60 -1.02 -23.66
CA PRO A 323 -22.23 0.39 -23.78
C PRO A 323 -20.96 0.58 -24.62
N TYR A 324 -20.83 1.74 -25.27
CA TYR A 324 -19.68 2.07 -26.08
C TYR A 324 -18.47 2.39 -25.19
N ILE A 325 -17.41 1.59 -25.34
CA ILE A 325 -16.14 1.72 -24.63
C ILE A 325 -15.03 1.59 -25.67
N VAL A 326 -14.13 2.56 -25.69
CA VAL A 326 -12.97 2.55 -26.60
C VAL A 326 -11.69 2.91 -25.88
N MET A 327 -10.60 2.32 -26.37
CA MET A 327 -9.26 2.66 -25.96
C MET A 327 -8.55 3.39 -27.10
N PHE A 328 -7.89 4.49 -26.76
CA PHE A 328 -6.98 5.19 -27.66
C PHE A 328 -5.55 4.89 -27.24
N HIS A 329 -4.68 4.56 -28.19
CA HIS A 329 -3.31 4.16 -27.90
C HIS A 329 -2.32 5.30 -28.13
N GLU A 330 -1.32 5.39 -27.25
CA GLU A 330 -0.17 6.31 -27.41
C GLU A 330 -0.58 7.79 -27.55
N VAL A 331 -1.63 8.20 -26.83
CA VAL A 331 -2.19 9.56 -26.89
C VAL A 331 -1.59 10.52 -25.87
N VAL A 332 -0.76 10.04 -24.94
CA VAL A 332 0.03 10.86 -24.04
C VAL A 332 1.46 10.34 -24.03
N SER A 333 2.42 11.23 -24.24
CA SER A 333 3.85 10.90 -24.29
C SER A 333 4.50 10.88 -22.91
N ASP A 334 5.64 10.20 -22.80
CA ASP A 334 6.46 10.22 -21.58
C ASP A 334 6.86 11.64 -21.15
N LYS A 335 7.18 12.51 -22.11
CA LYS A 335 7.50 13.92 -21.85
C LYS A 335 6.34 14.65 -21.19
N GLU A 336 5.12 14.44 -21.67
CA GLU A 336 3.92 15.03 -21.08
C GLU A 336 3.60 14.44 -19.70
N ILE A 337 3.90 13.16 -19.47
CA ILE A 337 3.75 12.53 -18.15
C ILE A 337 4.74 13.11 -17.14
N GLU A 338 5.98 13.41 -17.55
CA GLU A 338 6.93 14.10 -16.67
C GLU A 338 6.55 15.55 -16.43
N GLU A 339 6.03 16.27 -17.44
CA GLU A 339 5.47 17.61 -17.26
C GLU A 339 4.28 17.61 -16.30
N MET A 340 3.36 16.64 -16.43
CA MET A 340 2.26 16.41 -15.51
C MET A 340 2.75 16.26 -14.06
N LYS A 341 3.79 15.47 -13.83
CA LYS A 341 4.37 15.29 -12.49
C LYS A 341 5.01 16.58 -11.96
N GLY A 342 5.55 17.42 -12.84
CA GLY A 342 6.10 18.73 -12.50
C GLY A 342 5.07 19.77 -12.04
N GLU A 343 3.80 19.62 -12.43
CA GLU A 343 2.68 20.49 -11.99
C GLU A 343 2.24 20.17 -10.54
N ILE A 344 2.65 19.01 -9.99
CA ILE A 344 2.21 18.55 -8.67
C ILE A 344 3.04 19.23 -7.58
N THR A 345 2.38 19.98 -6.72
CA THR A 345 2.99 20.53 -5.50
C THR A 345 2.91 19.54 -4.33
N GLU A 346 1.70 19.18 -3.93
CA GLU A 346 1.42 18.22 -2.87
C GLU A 346 0.12 17.49 -3.21
N MET A 347 0.16 16.16 -3.19
CA MET A 347 -1.05 15.34 -3.39
C MET A 347 -1.75 15.08 -2.06
N GLU A 348 -3.07 14.99 -2.11
CA GLU A 348 -3.91 14.72 -0.96
C GLU A 348 -4.40 13.26 -0.94
N ASN A 349 -4.88 12.79 0.20
CA ASN A 349 -5.47 11.45 0.31
C ASN A 349 -6.81 11.39 -0.45
N GLY A 350 -6.95 10.43 -1.35
CA GLY A 350 -8.21 10.10 -2.02
C GLY A 350 -8.96 9.00 -1.25
N TRP A 351 -10.22 9.25 -0.93
CA TRP A 351 -11.05 8.40 -0.05
C TRP A 351 -12.16 7.66 -0.82
N THR A 352 -12.62 6.52 -0.30
CA THR A 352 -13.71 5.72 -0.88
C THR A 352 -15.10 6.37 -0.79
N SER A 353 -15.35 7.17 0.25
CA SER A 353 -16.67 7.74 0.56
C SER A 353 -16.53 8.90 1.55
N LEU A 354 -17.60 9.70 1.65
CA LEU A 354 -17.75 10.68 2.74
C LEU A 354 -18.26 10.07 4.04
N GLU A 355 -18.89 8.89 3.97
CA GLU A 355 -19.41 8.15 5.11
C GLU A 355 -18.39 7.13 5.63
N ASP A 356 -18.37 6.91 6.94
CA ASP A 356 -17.52 5.92 7.58
C ASP A 356 -18.01 4.48 7.36
N PRO A 357 -17.08 3.50 7.23
CA PRO A 357 -15.63 3.65 7.34
C PRO A 357 -15.00 4.18 6.03
N LYS A 358 -14.25 5.28 6.13
CA LYS A 358 -13.47 5.83 5.02
C LYS A 358 -12.17 5.04 4.84
N GLU A 359 -11.87 4.64 3.61
CA GLU A 359 -10.60 4.01 3.26
C GLU A 359 -9.82 4.91 2.29
N ILE A 360 -8.51 5.03 2.50
CA ILE A 360 -7.62 5.70 1.54
C ILE A 360 -7.32 4.73 0.41
N VAL A 361 -7.58 5.17 -0.80
CA VAL A 361 -7.49 4.36 -2.02
C VAL A 361 -6.40 4.81 -2.96
N SER A 362 -6.08 6.11 -2.93
CA SER A 362 -5.09 6.74 -3.80
C SER A 362 -4.59 8.05 -3.17
N HIS A 363 -3.59 8.65 -3.82
CA HIS A 363 -3.30 10.07 -3.67
C HIS A 363 -3.83 10.84 -4.88
N VAL A 364 -4.41 12.01 -4.68
CA VAL A 364 -5.06 12.81 -5.72
C VAL A 364 -4.56 14.25 -5.74
N TYR A 365 -4.48 14.81 -6.94
CA TYR A 365 -4.18 16.22 -7.18
C TYR A 365 -5.14 16.77 -8.25
N TRP A 366 -5.53 18.04 -8.13
CA TRP A 366 -6.38 18.69 -9.12
C TRP A 366 -5.66 19.85 -9.78
N ILE A 367 -5.45 19.75 -11.09
CA ILE A 367 -5.04 20.90 -11.90
C ILE A 367 -6.31 21.70 -12.18
N ARG A 368 -6.58 22.71 -11.34
CA ARG A 368 -7.79 23.56 -11.45
C ARG A 368 -7.55 24.79 -12.33
N LYS A 369 -6.36 25.38 -12.24
CA LYS A 369 -5.96 26.52 -13.07
C LYS A 369 -5.48 25.98 -14.41
N GLU A 370 -5.88 26.64 -15.50
CA GLU A 370 -5.40 26.27 -16.82
C GLU A 370 -3.88 26.47 -16.90
N SER A 371 -3.17 25.42 -17.33
CA SER A 371 -1.75 25.43 -17.64
C SER A 371 -1.53 25.01 -19.09
N SER A 372 -0.29 25.12 -19.58
CA SER A 372 0.03 24.69 -20.94
C SER A 372 -0.24 23.19 -21.12
N PHE A 373 0.04 22.38 -20.09
CA PHE A 373 -0.24 20.96 -20.04
C PHE A 373 -1.75 20.69 -20.08
N SER A 374 -2.53 21.28 -19.15
CA SER A 374 -3.96 21.01 -19.06
C SER A 374 -4.71 21.43 -20.33
N LYS A 375 -4.30 22.53 -20.96
CA LYS A 375 -4.88 23.01 -22.22
C LYS A 375 -4.66 22.02 -23.36
N ARG A 376 -3.45 21.47 -23.51
CA ARG A 376 -3.14 20.46 -24.54
C ARG A 376 -3.92 19.16 -24.31
N ILE A 377 -4.02 18.71 -23.06
CA ILE A 377 -4.79 17.51 -22.72
C ILE A 377 -6.29 17.71 -23.00
N ASN A 378 -6.87 18.84 -22.58
CA ASN A 378 -8.28 19.14 -22.88
C ASN A 378 -8.53 19.24 -24.39
N GLN A 379 -7.67 19.92 -25.14
CA GLN A 379 -7.81 19.97 -26.60
C GLN A 379 -7.79 18.56 -27.22
N ARG A 380 -6.85 17.72 -26.78
CA ARG A 380 -6.75 16.34 -27.25
C ARG A 380 -7.99 15.52 -26.93
N ILE A 381 -8.57 15.66 -25.74
CA ILE A 381 -9.83 14.99 -25.39
C ILE A 381 -10.95 15.48 -26.31
N SER A 382 -11.00 16.78 -26.63
CA SER A 382 -11.96 17.32 -27.59
C SER A 382 -11.76 16.71 -28.99
N ASP A 383 -10.52 16.58 -29.45
CA ASP A 383 -10.23 15.95 -30.75
C ASP A 383 -10.62 14.46 -30.76
N MET A 384 -10.38 13.74 -29.66
CA MET A 384 -10.68 12.31 -29.49
C MET A 384 -12.18 12.01 -29.43
N THR A 385 -12.96 12.90 -28.81
CA THR A 385 -14.36 12.62 -28.44
C THR A 385 -15.38 13.48 -29.18
N GLY A 386 -14.95 14.61 -29.73
CA GLY A 386 -15.80 15.63 -30.33
C GLY A 386 -16.46 16.56 -29.32
N PHE A 387 -16.28 16.34 -28.01
CA PHE A 387 -16.95 17.09 -26.96
C PHE A 387 -16.23 18.38 -26.56
N LYS A 388 -17.02 19.32 -26.06
CA LYS A 388 -16.58 20.62 -25.53
C LYS A 388 -16.15 20.50 -24.07
N LEU A 389 -15.11 21.24 -23.70
CA LEU A 389 -14.44 21.14 -22.39
C LEU A 389 -14.13 22.50 -21.74
N GLU A 390 -14.45 23.60 -22.43
CA GLU A 390 -14.08 24.96 -22.07
C GLU A 390 -14.68 25.38 -20.72
N GLU A 391 -15.90 24.93 -20.43
CA GLU A 391 -16.64 25.29 -19.20
C GLU A 391 -16.14 24.55 -17.96
N PHE A 392 -15.31 23.51 -18.13
CA PHE A 392 -14.71 22.77 -17.03
C PHE A 392 -13.28 22.37 -17.40
N PRO A 393 -12.28 23.26 -17.29
CA PRO A 393 -10.90 22.97 -17.71
C PRO A 393 -10.16 22.05 -16.74
N ALA A 394 -10.68 21.86 -15.52
CA ALA A 394 -10.01 21.12 -14.46
C ALA A 394 -9.76 19.64 -14.83
N ILE A 395 -8.63 19.11 -14.38
CA ILE A 395 -8.22 17.72 -14.58
C ILE A 395 -7.83 17.12 -13.23
N GLN A 396 -8.24 15.87 -12.99
CA GLN A 396 -7.82 15.13 -11.80
C GLN A 396 -6.63 14.23 -12.13
N LEU A 397 -5.61 14.26 -11.29
CA LEU A 397 -4.50 13.32 -11.30
C LEU A 397 -4.65 12.39 -10.10
N ALA A 398 -4.43 11.09 -10.28
CA ALA A 398 -4.41 10.14 -9.18
C ALA A 398 -3.23 9.18 -9.27
N ASN A 399 -2.68 8.80 -8.12
CA ASN A 399 -1.68 7.75 -7.98
C ASN A 399 -2.17 6.65 -7.03
N PHE A 400 -2.28 5.44 -7.55
CA PHE A 400 -2.55 4.25 -6.75
C PHE A 400 -1.23 3.50 -6.51
N GLY A 401 -0.86 3.36 -5.25
CA GLY A 401 0.26 2.52 -4.82
C GLY A 401 -0.06 1.03 -4.82
N VAL A 402 0.88 0.22 -4.35
CA VAL A 402 0.68 -1.24 -4.17
C VAL A 402 -0.52 -1.50 -3.25
N GLY A 403 -1.47 -2.30 -3.75
CA GLY A 403 -2.76 -2.61 -3.17
C GLY A 403 -3.76 -1.45 -3.15
N GLY A 404 -3.42 -0.33 -3.77
CA GLY A 404 -4.34 0.76 -4.10
C GLY A 404 -5.35 0.27 -5.13
N TYR A 405 -6.62 0.58 -4.90
CA TYR A 405 -7.77 0.06 -5.64
C TYR A 405 -8.89 1.09 -5.57
N PHE A 406 -10.00 0.87 -6.27
CA PHE A 406 -11.19 1.68 -6.07
C PHE A 406 -12.43 0.80 -6.19
N LYS A 407 -13.33 0.92 -5.20
CA LYS A 407 -14.55 0.10 -5.10
C LYS A 407 -15.45 0.31 -6.34
N PRO A 408 -16.30 -0.68 -6.71
CA PRO A 408 -17.30 -0.47 -7.76
C PRO A 408 -18.14 0.78 -7.52
N HIS A 409 -18.22 1.65 -8.53
CA HIS A 409 -18.89 2.95 -8.46
C HIS A 409 -19.36 3.41 -9.86
N TYR A 410 -20.13 4.49 -9.84
CA TYR A 410 -20.56 5.22 -11.02
C TYR A 410 -19.96 6.61 -11.04
N ASP A 411 -19.65 7.11 -12.24
CA ASP A 411 -19.10 8.45 -12.40
C ASP A 411 -20.16 9.55 -12.44
N TYR A 412 -21.41 9.21 -12.77
CA TYR A 412 -22.55 10.12 -12.72
C TYR A 412 -22.98 10.41 -11.27
N TYR A 413 -23.63 11.55 -11.05
CA TYR A 413 -24.03 12.03 -9.73
C TYR A 413 -25.38 11.49 -9.27
N THR A 414 -26.34 11.25 -10.17
CA THR A 414 -27.76 11.01 -9.79
C THR A 414 -28.49 9.94 -10.60
N ASP A 415 -29.44 9.25 -9.95
CA ASP A 415 -30.58 8.58 -10.60
C ASP A 415 -31.60 9.64 -11.07
N ARG A 416 -31.26 10.39 -12.12
CA ARG A 416 -31.96 11.59 -12.62
C ARG A 416 -32.07 12.69 -11.54
N LEU A 417 -31.44 13.83 -11.79
CA LEU A 417 -31.81 15.12 -11.21
C LEU A 417 -33.32 15.32 -11.40
N LYS A 418 -34.14 14.90 -10.42
CA LYS A 418 -35.58 15.14 -10.39
C LYS A 418 -35.89 16.63 -10.19
N GLU A 419 -34.90 17.40 -9.76
CA GLU A 419 -34.94 18.85 -9.60
C GLU A 419 -33.65 19.46 -10.18
N LEU A 420 -33.76 20.67 -10.76
CA LEU A 420 -32.61 21.46 -11.20
C LEU A 420 -31.67 21.71 -10.00
N ASP A 421 -30.51 21.05 -9.99
CA ASP A 421 -29.48 21.32 -8.99
C ASP A 421 -28.79 22.65 -9.32
N VAL A 422 -29.13 23.68 -8.53
CA VAL A 422 -28.60 25.05 -8.66
C VAL A 422 -27.06 25.07 -8.50
N ASN A 423 -26.48 24.07 -7.83
CA ASN A 423 -25.04 23.96 -7.63
C ASN A 423 -24.32 23.13 -8.72
N ASN A 424 -25.05 22.46 -9.62
CA ASN A 424 -24.49 21.71 -10.74
C ASN A 424 -24.93 22.29 -12.09
N THR A 425 -24.43 23.48 -12.41
CA THR A 425 -24.77 24.22 -13.64
C THR A 425 -24.35 23.50 -14.93
N LEU A 426 -23.40 22.57 -14.85
CA LEU A 426 -22.91 21.80 -16.00
C LEU A 426 -23.74 20.52 -16.26
N GLY A 427 -24.63 20.14 -15.34
CA GLY A 427 -25.38 18.89 -15.42
C GLY A 427 -24.52 17.66 -15.13
N ASP A 428 -25.12 16.48 -15.30
CA ASP A 428 -24.46 15.20 -14.95
C ASP A 428 -23.30 14.86 -15.92
N ARG A 429 -22.43 13.96 -15.49
CA ARG A 429 -21.25 13.50 -16.23
C ARG A 429 -21.67 12.42 -17.22
N ILE A 430 -21.83 12.77 -18.49
CA ILE A 430 -22.30 11.85 -19.54
C ILE A 430 -21.21 10.91 -20.07
N GLY A 431 -19.93 11.23 -19.84
CA GLY A 431 -18.82 10.40 -20.25
C GLY A 431 -17.58 10.64 -19.42
N SER A 432 -16.69 9.67 -19.45
CA SER A 432 -15.45 9.65 -18.68
C SER A 432 -14.30 9.25 -19.55
N ILE A 433 -13.15 9.91 -19.35
CA ILE A 433 -11.90 9.52 -19.97
C ILE A 433 -10.80 9.42 -18.92
N ILE A 434 -10.06 8.32 -18.96
CA ILE A 434 -8.90 8.04 -18.11
C ILE A 434 -7.69 7.84 -19.01
N PHE A 435 -6.67 8.66 -18.88
CA PHE A 435 -5.34 8.37 -19.44
C PHE A 435 -4.53 7.58 -18.41
N TYR A 436 -3.87 6.51 -18.85
CA TYR A 436 -2.92 5.76 -18.05
C TYR A 436 -1.54 6.39 -18.20
N ALA A 437 -1.02 6.99 -17.13
CA ALA A 437 0.24 7.73 -17.11
C ALA A 437 1.36 7.00 -16.34
N GLY A 438 1.08 5.80 -15.82
CA GLY A 438 2.02 5.02 -15.02
C GLY A 438 2.22 3.60 -15.55
N GLU A 439 3.36 3.02 -15.23
CA GLU A 439 3.68 1.63 -15.57
C GLU A 439 3.13 0.69 -14.49
N VAL A 440 2.31 -0.27 -14.92
CA VAL A 440 1.74 -1.31 -14.07
C VAL A 440 1.97 -2.64 -14.76
N SER A 441 2.82 -3.47 -14.16
CA SER A 441 3.17 -4.78 -14.73
C SER A 441 2.23 -5.89 -14.26
N GLN A 442 1.61 -5.73 -13.10
CA GLN A 442 0.64 -6.69 -12.56
C GLN A 442 -0.48 -6.00 -11.80
N GLY A 443 -1.71 -6.44 -12.07
CA GLY A 443 -2.92 -5.92 -11.44
C GLY A 443 -3.33 -4.53 -11.94
N GLY A 444 -4.10 -3.82 -11.13
CA GLY A 444 -4.46 -2.43 -11.43
C GLY A 444 -5.39 -2.27 -12.63
N GLN A 445 -6.14 -3.29 -13.08
CA GLN A 445 -7.06 -3.17 -14.21
C GLN A 445 -8.26 -2.25 -13.92
N THR A 446 -8.81 -1.60 -14.95
CA THR A 446 -10.15 -1.02 -14.88
C THR A 446 -11.17 -2.11 -15.25
N VAL A 447 -12.13 -2.40 -14.37
CA VAL A 447 -13.09 -3.50 -14.55
C VAL A 447 -14.50 -2.99 -14.54
N PHE A 448 -15.27 -3.36 -15.56
CA PHE A 448 -16.72 -3.18 -15.67
C PHE A 448 -17.39 -4.53 -15.41
N PRO A 449 -17.73 -4.87 -14.15
CA PRO A 449 -18.20 -6.20 -13.78
C PRO A 449 -19.44 -6.65 -14.54
N ASP A 450 -20.46 -5.78 -14.64
CA ASP A 450 -21.75 -6.10 -15.28
C ASP A 450 -21.60 -6.37 -16.78
N LEU A 451 -20.63 -5.70 -17.42
CA LEU A 451 -20.31 -5.88 -18.84
C LEU A 451 -19.34 -7.03 -19.12
N LYS A 452 -18.78 -7.60 -18.06
CA LYS A 452 -17.67 -8.55 -18.12
C LYS A 452 -16.51 -8.03 -18.98
N VAL A 453 -16.18 -6.75 -18.82
CA VAL A 453 -15.09 -6.07 -19.54
C VAL A 453 -13.96 -5.72 -18.57
N VAL A 454 -12.74 -6.00 -18.98
CA VAL A 454 -11.50 -5.68 -18.25
C VAL A 454 -10.58 -4.93 -19.20
N VAL A 455 -10.02 -3.83 -18.72
CA VAL A 455 -9.04 -3.02 -19.45
C VAL A 455 -7.75 -2.97 -18.64
N GLU A 456 -6.67 -3.45 -19.25
CA GLU A 456 -5.34 -3.39 -18.66
C GLU A 456 -4.76 -1.96 -18.80
N PRO A 457 -4.20 -1.38 -17.72
CA PRO A 457 -3.57 -0.07 -17.79
C PRO A 457 -2.27 -0.17 -18.58
N LYS A 458 -2.23 0.46 -19.76
CA LYS A 458 -1.00 0.60 -20.54
C LYS A 458 -0.63 2.06 -20.64
N LYS A 459 0.57 2.41 -20.17
CA LYS A 459 1.08 3.79 -20.17
C LYS A 459 0.95 4.41 -21.56
N GLY A 460 0.47 5.65 -21.59
CA GLY A 460 0.23 6.44 -22.80
C GLY A 460 -1.13 6.20 -23.45
N ASN A 461 -1.88 5.16 -23.07
CA ASN A 461 -3.23 4.93 -23.59
C ASN A 461 -4.28 5.73 -22.81
N ALA A 462 -5.46 5.89 -23.41
CA ALA A 462 -6.63 6.43 -22.75
C ALA A 462 -7.86 5.55 -22.96
N LEU A 463 -8.65 5.38 -21.91
CA LEU A 463 -9.93 4.67 -21.94
C LEU A 463 -11.07 5.69 -21.90
N PHE A 464 -12.01 5.59 -22.83
CA PHE A 464 -13.21 6.43 -22.89
C PHE A 464 -14.48 5.57 -22.88
N TRP A 465 -15.48 6.00 -22.10
CA TRP A 465 -16.82 5.42 -22.13
C TRP A 465 -17.89 6.47 -21.81
N PHE A 466 -19.13 6.17 -22.19
CA PHE A 466 -20.30 6.95 -21.77
C PHE A 466 -20.84 6.43 -20.44
N ASN A 467 -21.24 7.33 -19.55
CA ASN A 467 -21.89 7.04 -18.27
C ASN A 467 -23.42 7.10 -18.35
N ALA A 468 -23.95 7.65 -19.45
CA ALA A 468 -25.36 7.91 -19.66
C ALA A 468 -25.80 7.47 -21.05
N PHE A 469 -27.07 7.08 -21.16
CA PHE A 469 -27.74 6.88 -22.44
C PHE A 469 -27.88 8.21 -23.22
N ASP A 470 -28.32 8.14 -24.47
CA ASP A 470 -28.50 9.32 -25.31
C ASP A 470 -29.60 10.28 -24.86
N ASP A 471 -30.51 9.81 -24.01
CA ASP A 471 -31.49 10.65 -23.31
C ASP A 471 -30.94 11.25 -22.00
N SER A 472 -29.63 11.21 -21.80
CA SER A 472 -28.92 11.69 -20.60
C SER A 472 -29.25 10.97 -19.29
N SER A 473 -30.06 9.92 -19.32
CA SER A 473 -30.27 9.13 -18.11
C SER A 473 -29.07 8.22 -17.82
N PRO A 474 -28.81 7.88 -16.55
CA PRO A 474 -27.68 7.03 -16.18
C PRO A 474 -27.74 5.63 -16.81
N ASP A 475 -26.59 5.11 -17.25
CA ASP A 475 -26.45 3.72 -17.68
C ASP A 475 -25.86 2.87 -16.54
N PRO A 476 -26.67 2.08 -15.81
CA PRO A 476 -26.18 1.30 -14.67
C PRO A 476 -25.19 0.20 -15.08
N ARG A 477 -25.08 -0.12 -16.37
CA ARG A 477 -24.11 -1.11 -16.85
C ARG A 477 -22.68 -0.56 -16.83
N THR A 478 -22.49 0.74 -16.63
CA THR A 478 -21.18 1.40 -16.58
C THR A 478 -20.57 1.37 -15.18
N LEU A 479 -21.12 0.57 -14.27
CA LEU A 479 -20.51 0.28 -12.98
C LEU A 479 -19.07 -0.16 -13.24
N HIS A 480 -18.11 0.49 -12.61
CA HIS A 480 -16.70 0.18 -12.83
C HIS A 480 -15.88 0.35 -11.56
N SER A 481 -14.69 -0.24 -11.58
CA SER A 481 -13.80 -0.34 -10.44
C SER A 481 -12.35 -0.39 -10.89
N VAL A 482 -11.44 -0.20 -9.93
CA VAL A 482 -10.00 -0.39 -10.15
C VAL A 482 -9.53 -1.57 -9.32
N CYS A 483 -8.97 -2.58 -9.96
CA CYS A 483 -8.38 -3.73 -9.27
C CYS A 483 -7.17 -3.27 -8.43
N PRO A 484 -6.85 -3.95 -7.31
CA PRO A 484 -5.67 -3.63 -6.52
C PRO A 484 -4.39 -3.71 -7.36
N VAL A 485 -3.52 -2.70 -7.33
CA VAL A 485 -2.22 -2.77 -8.01
C VAL A 485 -1.34 -3.80 -7.30
N ILE A 486 -0.77 -4.76 -8.03
CA ILE A 486 0.17 -5.74 -7.45
C ILE A 486 1.59 -5.20 -7.61
N VAL A 487 2.00 -4.88 -8.83
CA VAL A 487 3.37 -4.43 -9.15
C VAL A 487 3.35 -3.25 -10.10
N GLY A 488 3.98 -2.15 -9.69
CA GLY A 488 4.11 -0.91 -10.45
C GLY A 488 3.46 0.29 -9.75
N SER A 489 3.21 1.35 -10.51
CA SER A 489 2.59 2.58 -10.02
C SER A 489 1.53 3.04 -11.01
N ARG A 490 0.25 2.94 -10.63
CA ARG A 490 -0.85 3.35 -11.50
C ARG A 490 -1.07 4.85 -11.33
N TRP A 491 -0.60 5.62 -12.31
CA TRP A 491 -0.94 7.03 -12.48
C TRP A 491 -2.08 7.18 -13.47
N THR A 492 -3.04 8.03 -13.16
CA THR A 492 -4.16 8.35 -14.05
C THR A 492 -4.39 9.83 -14.18
N ILE A 493 -4.73 10.27 -15.38
CA ILE A 493 -5.29 11.59 -15.67
C ILE A 493 -6.77 11.36 -15.99
N THR A 494 -7.66 11.86 -15.15
CA THR A 494 -9.11 11.63 -15.25
C THR A 494 -9.82 12.93 -15.60
N LYS A 495 -10.75 12.84 -16.56
CA LYS A 495 -11.64 13.92 -16.96
C LYS A 495 -13.05 13.39 -17.11
N TRP A 496 -14.01 14.15 -16.58
CA TRP A 496 -15.44 13.91 -16.80
C TRP A 496 -16.00 14.93 -17.77
N LEU A 497 -16.88 14.45 -18.65
CA LEU A 497 -17.58 15.23 -19.65
C LEU A 497 -18.98 15.52 -19.17
N HIS A 498 -19.30 16.79 -19.00
CA HIS A 498 -20.60 17.21 -18.50
C HIS A 498 -21.61 17.41 -19.63
N TYR A 499 -22.90 17.24 -19.33
CA TYR A 499 -24.00 17.33 -20.28
C TYR A 499 -24.17 18.71 -20.91
N ALA A 500 -24.25 19.78 -20.11
CA ALA A 500 -24.69 21.10 -20.58
C ALA A 500 -23.88 21.67 -21.76
N PRO A 501 -22.53 21.59 -21.78
CA PRO A 501 -21.75 22.10 -22.90
C PRO A 501 -21.96 21.32 -24.21
N GLN A 502 -22.57 20.13 -24.16
CA GLN A 502 -22.74 19.24 -25.32
C GLN A 502 -24.09 19.36 -26.02
N LEU A 503 -24.97 20.26 -25.58
CA LEU A 503 -26.34 20.41 -26.08
C LEU A 503 -26.42 20.48 -27.62
N PHE A 504 -25.45 21.14 -28.26
CA PHE A 504 -25.39 21.32 -29.71
C PHE A 504 -24.33 20.45 -30.40
N VAL A 505 -23.74 19.52 -29.67
CA VAL A 505 -22.63 18.67 -30.14
C VAL A 505 -23.02 17.20 -30.13
N LYS A 506 -23.74 16.75 -29.08
CA LYS A 506 -24.22 15.37 -28.96
C LYS A 506 -25.68 15.29 -29.44
N PRO A 507 -25.97 14.67 -30.60
CA PRO A 507 -27.35 14.42 -31.00
C PRO A 507 -28.01 13.38 -30.08
N CYS A 508 -29.30 13.56 -29.78
CA CYS A 508 -30.08 12.56 -29.08
C CYS A 508 -30.52 11.46 -30.06
N SER A 509 -30.20 10.20 -29.75
CA SER A 509 -30.75 9.04 -30.47
C SER A 509 -31.81 8.33 -29.61
N PRO A 510 -32.90 7.83 -30.21
CA PRO A 510 -33.90 7.05 -29.47
C PRO A 510 -33.28 5.76 -28.94
N ARG A 511 -33.68 5.34 -27.72
CA ARG A 511 -33.25 4.05 -27.17
C ARG A 511 -33.83 2.93 -28.01
N VAL A 512 -32.98 2.22 -28.74
CA VAL A 512 -33.35 0.95 -29.36
C VAL A 512 -33.20 -0.13 -28.29
N LEU A 513 -34.31 -0.52 -27.66
CA LEU A 513 -34.35 -1.73 -26.85
C LEU A 513 -34.11 -2.90 -27.81
N LYS A 514 -32.97 -3.58 -27.69
CA LYS A 514 -32.78 -4.87 -28.35
C LYS A 514 -33.60 -5.89 -27.56
N GLU A 515 -34.62 -6.44 -28.21
CA GLU A 515 -35.43 -7.56 -27.70
C GLU A 515 -34.58 -8.80 -27.41
#